data_AF-A0A3P7WH26-F1
#
_entry.id   AF-A0A3P7WH26-F1
#
_cell.length_a   1.000
_cell.length_b   1.000
_cell.length_c   1.000
_cell.angle_alpha   90.00
_cell.angle_beta   90.00
_cell.angle_gamma   90.00
#
_symmetry.space_group_name_H-M   'P 1'
#
loop_
_entity.id
_entity.type
_entity.pdbx_description
1 polymer ?
#
loop_
_entity_poly.entity_id
_entity_poly.type
_entity_poly.pdbx_seq_one_letter_code
_entity_poly.pdbx_strand_id
1 'polypeptide(L)' 'MNDNVGTTTTTTTTTTTTTTTTTTTTTTTTTTTNTITITTTITTPTNYYH' A
#
# COMPACT_ATOMS: atom_id res chain seq x y z
N MET A 1 22.92 -30.03 19.30
CA MET A 1 21.54 -29.49 19.29
C MET A 1 21.53 -28.47 18.17
N ASN A 2 20.66 -28.63 17.16
CA ASN A 2 20.53 -27.66 16.07
C ASN A 2 19.51 -26.61 16.50
N ASP A 3 19.95 -25.37 16.69
CA ASP A 3 19.06 -24.26 17.01
C ASP A 3 18.35 -23.82 15.74
N ASN A 4 17.03 -23.97 15.74
CA ASN A 4 16.17 -23.57 14.64
C ASN A 4 15.96 -22.05 14.70
N VAL A 5 16.91 -21.27 14.19
CA VAL A 5 16.79 -19.80 14.17
C VAL A 5 15.97 -19.38 12.95
N GLY A 6 14.66 -19.28 13.11
CA GLY A 6 13.79 -18.69 12.10
C GLY A 6 14.06 -17.18 11.97
N THR A 7 14.13 -16.67 10.73
CA THR A 7 14.20 -15.23 10.46
C THR A 7 12.89 -14.74 9.87
N THR A 8 12.42 -13.57 10.27
CA THR A 8 11.19 -12.98 9.75
C THR A 8 11.51 -11.94 8.67
N THR A 9 10.79 -11.96 7.56
CA THR A 9 10.84 -10.89 6.56
C THR A 9 9.50 -10.15 6.54
N THR A 10 9.56 -8.82 6.63
CA THR A 10 8.39 -7.94 6.58
C THR A 10 8.44 -7.13 5.29
N THR A 11 7.38 -7.22 4.48
CA THR A 11 7.22 -6.39 3.28
C THR A 11 5.99 -5.50 3.44
N THR A 12 6.16 -4.20 3.20
CA THR A 12 5.08 -3.22 3.21
C THR A 12 4.90 -2.67 1.81
N THR A 13 3.67 -2.76 1.29
CA THR A 13 3.29 -2.19 -0.01
C THR A 13 2.21 -1.15 0.20
N THR A 14 2.42 0.04 -0.35
CA THR A 14 1.45 1.14 -0.33
C THR A 14 1.01 1.45 -1.76
N THR A 15 -0.30 1.42 -1.98
CA THR A 15 -0.92 1.78 -3.26
C THR A 15 -1.79 3.01 -3.05
N THR A 16 -1.54 4.06 -3.84
CA THR A 16 -2.33 5.30 -3.82
C THR A 16 -3.01 5.49 -5.17
N THR A 17 -4.33 5.62 -5.15
CA THR A 17 -5.14 5.93 -6.33
C THR A 17 -5.72 7.33 -6.17
N THR A 18 -5.44 8.19 -7.14
CA THR A 18 -5.93 9.57 -7.19
C THR A 18 -6.87 9.72 -8.37
N THR A 19 -8.11 10.14 -8.11
CA THR A 19 -9.11 10.44 -9.14
C THR A 19 -9.43 11.92 -9.09
N THR A 20 -9.22 12.60 -10.23
CA THR A 20 -9.52 14.02 -10.39
C THR A 20 -10.67 14.17 -11.37
N THR A 21 -11.73 14.85 -10.94
CA THR A 21 -12.87 15.19 -11.80
C THR A 21 -12.95 16.70 -11.91
N THR A 22 -13.00 17.20 -13.14
CA THR A 22 -13.16 18.61 -13.46
C THR A 22 -14.50 18.81 -14.14
N THR A 23 -15.33 19.68 -13.56
CA THR A 23 -16.62 20.07 -14.14
C THR A 23 -16.58 21.56 -14.46
N THR A 24 -16.86 21.89 -15.72
CA THR A 24 -16.95 23.27 -16.20
C THR A 24 -18.38 23.59 -16.58
N THR A 25 -18.97 24.55 -15.89
CA THR A 25 -20.23 25.20 -16.28
C THR A 25 -19.88 26.60 -16.78
N THR A 26 -20.66 27.17 -17.69
CA THR A 26 -20.41 28.38 -18.52
C THR A 26 -19.64 29.56 -17.91
N THR A 27 -19.57 29.69 -16.57
CA THR A 27 -18.78 30.70 -15.84
C THR A 27 -17.99 30.18 -14.62
N THR A 28 -18.12 28.91 -14.24
CA THR A 28 -17.49 28.37 -13.02
C THR A 28 -16.82 27.04 -13.31
N THR A 29 -15.54 26.93 -12.94
CA THR A 29 -14.79 25.67 -12.95
C THR A 29 -14.63 25.16 -11.53
N THR A 30 -15.11 23.95 -11.28
CA THR A 30 -14.91 23.27 -9.99
C THR A 30 -14.06 22.03 -10.22
N THR A 31 -12.96 21.94 -9.47
CA THR A 31 -12.07 20.78 -9.47
C THR A 31 -12.21 20.05 -8.15
N THR A 32 -12.49 18.76 -8.20
CA THR A 32 -12.53 17.90 -7.02
C THR A 32 -11.52 16.77 -7.18
N THR A 33 -10.59 16.68 -6.23
CA THR A 33 -9.60 15.61 -6.17
C THR A 33 -9.93 14.69 -5.03
N ASN A 34 -10.12 13.40 -5.33
CA ASN A 34 -10.31 12.35 -4.34
C ASN A 34 -9.08 11.45 -4.33
N THR A 35 -8.51 11.23 -3.15
CA THR A 35 -7.33 10.37 -2.97
C THR A 35 -7.68 9.24 -2.01
N ILE A 36 -7.43 8.00 -2.45
CA ILE A 36 -7.60 6.79 -1.63
C ILE A 36 -6.23 6.11 -1.51
N THR A 37 -5.79 5.87 -0.28
CA THR A 37 -4.53 5.19 0.02
C THR A 37 -4.81 3.88 0.75
N ILE A 38 -4.26 2.79 0.23
CA ILE A 38 -4.34 1.45 0.84
C ILE A 38 -2.92 0.99 1.16
N THR A 39 -2.70 0.61 2.41
CA THR A 39 -1.43 0.06 2.89
C THR A 39 -1.63 -1.38 3.32
N THR A 40 -0.82 -2.29 2.79
CA THR A 40 -0.84 -3.71 3.14
C THR A 40 0.54 -4.14 3.64
N THR A 41 0.56 -4.83 4.78
CA THR A 41 1.77 -5.38 5.39
C THR A 41 1.67 -6.90 5.41
N ILE A 42 2.67 -7.56 4.84
CA ILE A 42 2.77 -9.02 4.82
C ILE A 42 4.04 -9.43 5.57
N THR A 43 3.88 -10.33 6.54
CA THR A 43 4.97 -10.87 7.34
C THR A 43 5.07 -12.37 7.08
N THR A 44 6.19 -12.82 6.53
CA THR A 44 6.44 -14.25 6.28
C THR A 44 7.56 -14.76 7.19
N PRO A 45 7.31 -15.80 8.01
CA PRO A 45 8.36 -16.49 8.73
C PRO A 45 9.17 -17.34 7.75
N THR A 46 10.50 -17.19 7.76
CA THR A 46 11.40 -18.09 7.04
C THR A 46 12.00 -19.05 8.04
N ASN A 47 11.82 -20.34 7.81
CA ASN A 47 12.35 -21.39 8.67
C ASN A 47 13.55 -22.04 7.97
N TYR A 48 14.74 -21.86 8.52
CA TYR A 48 15.95 -22.53 8.02
C TYR A 48 16.16 -23.81 8.82
N TYR A 49 15.80 -24.95 8.23
CA TYR A 49 16.24 -26.25 8.74
C TYR A 49 17.72 -26.43 8.39
N HIS A 50 18.54 -26.70 9.41
CA HIS A 50 19.94 -27.15 9.26
C HIS A 50 20.00 -28.68 9.18
#